data_AF-A0AAV5UKE5-F1
#
_entry.id   AF-A0AAV5UKE5-F1
#
_cell.length_a   1.000
_cell.length_b   1.000
_cell.length_c   1.000
_cell.angle_alpha   90.00
_cell.angle_beta   90.00
_cell.angle_gamma   90.00
#
_symmetry.space_group_name_H-M   'P 1'
#
loop_
_entity.id
_entity.type
_entity.pdbx_description
1 polymer ?
#
loop_
_entity_poly.entity_id
_entity_poly.type
_entity_poly.pdbx_seq_one_letter_code
_entity_poly.pdbx_strand_id
1 'polypeptide(L)'
;EDSETGLNSAPNSIISLRINMASAILLLSASLASVAAQCGTTNMARCSIWINNGFCTNAAYNILVRQASCPTMCKVGCPNTPSTARDACIGDGNPNCAAWNANAANPFCLSTTVASSTKFIYCCRTCAAEITPQGDCSIYNNARTRVSSLTTNAAIQTIATGNTLFRAFVRTGCSLRLFAESTAVPATATPLQTVTGSQMFQNITTAAAVALGVVCSCP
;
A
#
# COMPACT_ATOMS: atom_id res chain seq x y z
N GLU A 1 20.40 60.15 68.23
CA GLU A 1 19.57 59.03 68.71
C GLU A 1 18.98 58.32 67.50
N ASP A 2 19.82 57.91 66.56
CA ASP A 2 20.66 56.70 66.58
C ASP A 2 19.79 55.44 66.45
N SER A 3 19.85 54.77 65.30
CA SER A 3 20.35 53.39 65.26
C SER A 3 20.43 52.89 63.82
N GLU A 4 21.66 52.62 63.39
CA GLU A 4 22.02 51.83 62.22
C GLU A 4 21.71 50.33 62.42
N THR A 5 21.94 49.56 61.34
CA THR A 5 22.13 48.10 61.22
C THR A 5 20.86 47.25 61.04
N GLY A 6 20.78 46.28 60.13
CA GLY A 6 21.75 45.73 59.18
C GLY A 6 21.06 44.74 58.23
N LEU A 7 21.46 44.75 56.96
CA LEU A 7 21.10 43.74 55.96
C LEU A 7 21.80 42.42 56.31
N ASN A 8 21.04 41.42 56.76
CA ASN A 8 21.53 40.04 56.86
C ASN A 8 21.30 39.31 55.53
N SER A 9 22.38 39.17 54.77
CA SER A 9 22.47 38.27 53.62
C SER A 9 22.44 36.82 54.10
N ALA A 10 21.38 36.08 53.77
CA ALA A 10 21.35 34.63 53.94
C ALA A 10 22.12 33.95 52.78
N PRO A 11 22.93 32.92 53.05
CA PRO A 11 23.70 32.22 52.04
C PRO A 11 22.79 31.33 51.18
N ASN A 12 22.96 31.44 49.87
CA ASN A 12 22.47 30.47 48.89
C ASN A 12 23.00 29.08 49.24
N SER A 13 22.14 28.22 49.80
CA SER A 13 22.37 26.78 49.86
C SER A 13 22.33 26.23 48.43
N ILE A 14 23.50 26.17 47.80
CA ILE A 14 23.75 25.35 46.63
C ILE A 14 23.53 23.89 47.06
N ILE A 15 22.31 23.39 46.83
CA ILE A 15 22.03 21.96 46.87
C ILE A 15 22.90 21.34 45.77
N SER A 16 24.02 20.78 46.20
CA SER A 16 24.98 20.07 45.37
C SER A 16 24.32 18.79 44.87
N LEU A 17 23.59 18.91 43.76
CA LEU A 17 22.97 17.79 43.07
C LEU A 17 24.09 16.99 42.38
N ARG A 18 24.77 16.13 43.13
CA ARG A 18 25.60 15.07 42.56
C ARG A 18 24.67 14.06 41.88
N ILE A 19 24.16 14.43 40.71
CA ILE A 19 23.58 13.46 39.79
C ILE A 19 24.72 12.54 39.39
N ASN A 20 24.78 11.36 40.00
CA ASN A 20 25.69 10.30 39.58
C ASN A 20 25.54 10.14 38.06
N MET A 21 26.64 10.22 37.31
CA MET A 21 26.67 10.15 35.84
C MET A 21 25.91 8.90 35.30
N ALA A 22 25.83 7.84 36.11
CA ALA A 22 25.03 6.65 35.84
C ALA A 22 23.51 6.88 35.79
N SER A 23 22.96 7.80 36.60
CA SER A 23 21.53 8.14 36.60
C SER A 23 21.12 9.00 35.40
N ALA A 24 22.02 9.84 34.89
CA ALA A 24 21.78 10.63 33.67
C ALA A 24 21.68 9.75 32.42
N ILE A 25 22.42 8.64 32.36
CA ILE A 25 22.40 7.68 31.24
C ILE A 25 21.10 6.86 31.22
N LEU A 26 20.57 6.47 32.39
CA LEU A 26 19.30 5.74 32.51
C LEU A 26 18.07 6.60 32.16
N LEU A 27 18.12 7.90 32.41
CA LEU A 27 17.04 8.83 32.02
C LEU A 27 17.04 9.12 30.51
N LEU A 28 18.20 9.11 29.85
CA LEU A 28 18.31 9.31 28.41
C LEU A 28 17.81 8.09 27.61
N SER A 29 18.06 6.86 28.07
CA SER A 29 17.61 5.65 27.37
C SER A 29 16.10 5.43 27.44
N ALA A 30 15.44 5.85 28.53
CA ALA A 30 13.98 5.81 28.65
C ALA A 30 13.25 6.78 27.70
N SER A 31 13.90 7.86 27.28
CA SER A 31 13.32 8.87 26.37
C SER A 31 13.27 8.44 24.90
N LEU A 32 14.11 7.49 24.49
CA LEU A 32 14.10 6.95 23.12
C LEU A 32 13.02 5.87 22.93
N ALA A 33 12.60 5.19 24.00
CA ALA A 33 11.53 4.18 23.95
C ALA A 33 10.12 4.81 23.90
N SER A 34 9.94 6.01 24.45
CA SER A 34 8.64 6.69 24.48
C SER A 34 8.21 7.27 23.13
N VAL A 35 9.15 7.49 22.20
CA VAL A 35 8.83 7.95 20.84
C VAL A 35 8.27 6.80 19.97
N ALA A 36 8.74 5.57 20.20
CA ALA A 36 8.22 4.39 19.50
C ALA A 36 6.83 3.96 20.00
N ALA A 37 6.48 4.25 21.26
CA ALA A 37 5.19 3.92 21.85
C ALA A 37 4.01 4.79 21.38
N GLN A 38 4.29 5.91 20.69
CA GLN A 38 3.27 6.84 20.18
C GLN A 38 2.85 6.52 18.74
N CYS A 39 3.51 5.55 18.13
CA CYS A 39 3.15 5.02 16.84
C CYS A 39 1.99 4.04 17.01
N GLY A 40 0.88 4.30 16.33
CA GLY A 40 -0.12 3.25 16.16
C GLY A 40 0.53 2.03 15.50
N THR A 41 0.00 0.85 15.74
CA THR A 41 0.44 -0.37 15.02
C THR A 41 -0.34 -0.59 13.74
N THR A 42 -1.42 0.17 13.54
CA THR A 42 -2.38 0.01 12.44
C THR A 42 -2.80 1.36 11.91
N ASN A 43 -2.89 1.50 10.59
CA ASN A 43 -3.48 2.68 9.98
C ASN A 43 -4.99 2.71 10.19
N MET A 44 -5.53 3.89 10.47
CA MET A 44 -6.96 4.11 10.41
C MET A 44 -7.48 3.90 8.98
N ALA A 45 -8.72 3.41 8.86
CA ALA A 45 -9.34 3.11 7.56
C ALA A 45 -9.33 4.28 6.56
N ARG A 46 -9.31 5.53 7.07
CA ARG A 46 -9.34 6.76 6.26
C ARG A 46 -7.97 7.31 5.88
N CYS A 47 -6.88 6.64 6.27
CA CYS A 47 -5.53 7.16 6.03
C CYS A 47 -5.26 7.45 4.56
N SER A 48 -5.70 6.61 3.62
CA SER A 48 -5.54 6.88 2.19
C SER A 48 -6.17 8.21 1.74
N ILE A 49 -7.36 8.56 2.24
CA ILE A 49 -8.03 9.85 1.95
C ILE A 49 -7.22 10.99 2.55
N TRP A 50 -6.89 10.86 3.83
CA TRP A 50 -6.18 11.90 4.57
C TRP A 50 -4.84 12.21 3.92
N ILE A 51 -4.10 11.19 3.51
CA ILE A 51 -2.79 11.34 2.87
C ILE A 51 -2.90 12.06 1.52
N ASN A 52 -3.87 11.69 0.69
CA ASN A 52 -4.13 12.39 -0.57
C ASN A 52 -4.50 13.86 -0.35
N ASN A 53 -5.13 14.20 0.78
CA ASN A 53 -5.43 15.57 1.18
C ASN A 53 -4.27 16.25 1.95
N GLY A 54 -3.07 15.69 1.91
CA GLY A 54 -1.88 16.28 2.52
C GLY A 54 -1.74 16.04 4.02
N PHE A 55 -2.49 15.12 4.63
CA PHE A 55 -2.44 14.88 6.08
C PHE A 55 -1.03 14.61 6.60
N CYS A 56 -0.20 13.84 5.89
CA CYS A 56 1.16 13.55 6.34
C CYS A 56 2.10 14.76 6.33
N THR A 57 1.84 15.76 5.48
CA THR A 57 2.69 16.94 5.28
C THR A 57 2.10 18.23 5.86
N ASN A 58 0.81 18.21 6.22
CA ASN A 58 0.11 19.37 6.73
C ASN A 58 0.48 19.63 8.20
N ALA A 59 1.23 20.72 8.42
CA ALA A 59 1.73 21.15 9.72
C ALA A 59 0.64 21.51 10.74
N ALA A 60 -0.61 21.74 10.31
CA ALA A 60 -1.74 21.97 11.21
C ALA A 60 -2.11 20.72 12.03
N TYR A 61 -1.75 19.53 11.56
CA TYR A 61 -1.86 18.30 12.34
C TYR A 61 -0.58 18.11 13.16
N ASN A 62 -0.72 17.77 14.44
CA ASN A 62 0.44 17.41 15.25
C ASN A 62 1.09 16.12 14.71
N ILE A 63 2.43 16.02 14.77
CA ILE A 63 3.19 14.80 14.46
C ILE A 63 2.57 13.58 15.16
N LEU A 64 2.19 13.72 16.44
CA LEU A 64 1.59 12.63 17.22
C LEU A 64 0.27 12.14 16.64
N VAL A 65 -0.56 13.06 16.14
CA VAL A 65 -1.84 12.72 15.50
C VAL A 65 -1.58 11.97 14.20
N ARG A 66 -0.59 12.40 13.41
CA ARG A 66 -0.22 11.72 12.16
C ARG A 66 0.33 10.31 12.41
N GLN A 67 1.16 10.16 13.44
CA GLN A 67 1.74 8.88 13.87
C GLN A 67 0.72 7.92 14.47
N ALA A 68 -0.23 8.41 15.25
CA ALA A 68 -1.30 7.58 15.80
C ALA A 68 -2.31 7.16 14.74
N SER A 69 -2.64 8.06 13.81
CA SER A 69 -3.64 7.81 12.78
C SER A 69 -3.13 6.97 11.62
N CYS A 70 -1.97 7.31 11.06
CA CYS A 70 -1.43 6.71 9.84
C CYS A 70 0.04 6.28 9.99
N PRO A 71 0.36 5.48 11.02
CA PRO A 71 1.73 5.15 11.42
C PRO A 71 2.60 4.56 10.33
N THR A 72 2.05 3.70 9.46
CA THR A 72 2.85 3.01 8.43
C THR A 72 2.78 3.69 7.07
N MET A 73 1.89 4.67 6.88
CA MET A 73 1.78 5.40 5.63
C MET A 73 2.38 6.81 5.70
N CYS A 74 2.35 7.48 6.85
CA CYS A 74 3.05 8.74 7.04
C CYS A 74 4.50 8.45 7.44
N LYS A 75 5.46 8.80 6.56
CA LYS A 75 6.91 8.67 6.78
C LYS A 75 7.44 9.64 7.85
N VAL A 76 6.87 9.62 9.06
CA VAL A 76 7.19 10.60 10.11
C VAL A 76 7.45 9.85 11.42
N GLY A 77 8.73 9.63 11.74
CA GLY A 77 9.21 9.31 13.09
C GLY A 77 8.79 7.96 13.71
N CYS A 78 8.12 7.06 12.97
CA CYS A 78 7.81 5.72 13.45
C CYS A 78 8.81 4.69 12.93
N PRO A 79 9.39 3.83 13.80
CA PRO A 79 10.34 2.79 13.41
C PRO A 79 9.58 1.62 12.80
N ASN A 80 9.04 1.80 11.60
CA ASN A 80 8.63 0.77 10.64
C ASN A 80 8.43 1.47 9.30
N THR A 81 9.35 1.21 8.38
CA THR A 81 9.36 1.64 6.97
C THR A 81 8.00 1.42 6.29
N PRO A 82 7.66 2.24 5.27
CA PRO A 82 6.33 2.24 4.67
C PRO A 82 5.95 0.83 4.24
N SER A 83 4.91 0.31 4.89
CA SER A 83 4.38 -0.98 4.53
C SER A 83 3.81 -0.82 3.13
N THR A 84 4.19 -1.69 2.19
CA THR A 84 3.56 -1.67 0.86
C THR A 84 2.05 -1.70 1.06
N ALA A 85 1.24 -1.06 0.20
CA ALA A 85 -0.20 -0.88 0.47
C ALA A 85 -0.95 -2.19 0.81
N ARG A 86 -0.40 -3.35 0.41
CA ARG A 86 -0.83 -4.69 0.82
C ARG A 86 -0.75 -4.95 2.33
N ASP A 87 0.30 -4.51 2.99
CA ASP A 87 0.51 -4.68 4.44
C ASP A 87 -0.31 -3.66 5.27
N ALA A 88 -0.78 -2.58 4.63
CA ALA A 88 -1.66 -1.60 5.27
C ALA A 88 -3.13 -2.08 5.31
N CYS A 89 -3.41 -3.27 4.80
CA CYS A 89 -4.73 -3.75 4.44
C CYS A 89 -5.24 -4.77 5.47
N ILE A 90 -5.64 -4.31 6.65
CA ILE A 90 -6.03 -5.21 7.76
C ILE A 90 -7.45 -5.79 7.57
N GLY A 91 -8.27 -5.17 6.73
CA GLY A 91 -9.62 -5.65 6.44
C GLY A 91 -10.35 -4.80 5.40
N ASP A 92 -11.59 -5.16 5.10
CA ASP A 92 -12.49 -4.34 4.28
C ASP A 92 -13.11 -3.24 5.14
N GLY A 93 -13.09 -2.00 4.65
CA GLY A 93 -13.73 -0.86 5.30
C GLY A 93 -15.26 -0.87 5.18
N ASN A 94 -15.82 -1.66 4.26
CA ASN A 94 -17.25 -1.82 4.07
C ASN A 94 -17.66 -3.31 4.16
N PRO A 95 -18.71 -3.67 4.92
CA PRO A 95 -19.15 -5.06 5.04
C PRO A 95 -19.71 -5.63 3.72
N ASN A 96 -20.16 -4.78 2.78
CA ASN A 96 -20.72 -5.23 1.50
C ASN A 96 -19.66 -5.58 0.45
N CYS A 97 -18.36 -5.49 0.76
CA CYS A 97 -17.31 -5.71 -0.22
C CYS A 97 -17.38 -7.06 -0.93
N ALA A 98 -17.71 -8.13 -0.20
CA ALA A 98 -17.91 -9.44 -0.79
C ALA A 98 -19.06 -9.43 -1.81
N ALA A 99 -20.21 -8.84 -1.46
CA ALA A 99 -21.39 -8.76 -2.33
C ALA A 99 -21.17 -7.85 -3.55
N TRP A 100 -20.60 -6.67 -3.33
CA TRP A 100 -20.27 -5.72 -4.41
C TRP A 100 -19.22 -6.30 -5.36
N ASN A 101 -18.25 -7.03 -4.83
CA ASN A 101 -17.29 -7.71 -5.68
C ASN A 101 -17.95 -8.89 -6.40
N ALA A 102 -18.81 -9.68 -5.76
CA ALA A 102 -19.47 -10.84 -6.36
C ALA A 102 -20.42 -10.50 -7.53
N ASN A 103 -20.83 -9.24 -7.70
CA ASN A 103 -21.62 -8.82 -8.86
C ASN A 103 -20.91 -9.18 -10.18
N ALA A 104 -21.57 -9.96 -11.03
CA ALA A 104 -20.99 -10.46 -12.28
C ALA A 104 -20.90 -9.37 -13.37
N ALA A 105 -21.86 -8.44 -13.40
CA ALA A 105 -21.90 -7.38 -14.40
C ALA A 105 -20.89 -6.27 -14.06
N ASN A 106 -20.89 -5.81 -12.81
CA ASN A 106 -20.08 -4.68 -12.34
C ASN A 106 -19.37 -4.99 -11.01
N PRO A 107 -18.37 -5.87 -11.02
CA PRO A 107 -17.61 -6.18 -9.83
C PRO A 107 -16.83 -4.96 -9.31
N PHE A 108 -17.03 -4.59 -8.04
CA PHE A 108 -16.47 -3.35 -7.47
C PHE A 108 -14.95 -3.22 -7.60
N CYS A 109 -14.19 -4.27 -7.27
CA CYS A 109 -12.72 -4.25 -7.36
C CYS A 109 -12.23 -4.09 -8.80
N LEU A 110 -13.05 -4.49 -9.77
CA LEU A 110 -12.72 -4.51 -11.18
C LEU A 110 -13.39 -3.37 -11.95
N SER A 111 -14.17 -2.52 -11.27
CA SER A 111 -14.78 -1.36 -11.92
C SER A 111 -13.71 -0.41 -12.44
N THR A 112 -13.84 -0.01 -13.69
CA THR A 112 -12.99 1.02 -14.33
C THR A 112 -13.47 2.43 -13.98
N THR A 113 -14.67 2.59 -13.43
CA THR A 113 -15.18 3.89 -12.99
C THR A 113 -14.82 4.20 -11.54
N VAL A 114 -14.38 3.18 -10.78
CA VAL A 114 -13.96 3.33 -9.39
C VAL A 114 -12.44 3.44 -9.33
N ALA A 115 -11.94 4.55 -8.81
CA ALA A 115 -10.51 4.77 -8.61
C ALA A 115 -9.90 3.73 -7.64
N SER A 116 -8.62 3.40 -7.84
CA SER A 116 -7.88 2.46 -6.97
C SER A 116 -7.87 2.92 -5.51
N SER A 117 -7.83 4.23 -5.25
CA SER A 117 -7.96 4.81 -3.91
C SER A 117 -9.30 4.49 -3.27
N THR A 118 -10.40 4.60 -4.00
CA THR A 118 -11.75 4.24 -3.55
C THR A 118 -11.86 2.74 -3.27
N LYS A 119 -11.27 1.90 -4.11
CA LYS A 119 -11.20 0.45 -3.88
C LYS A 119 -10.46 0.13 -2.58
N PHE A 120 -9.32 0.80 -2.36
CA PHE A 120 -8.55 0.67 -1.13
C PHE A 120 -9.33 1.11 0.11
N ILE A 121 -10.05 2.24 0.05
CA ILE A 121 -10.82 2.74 1.20
C ILE A 121 -11.92 1.76 1.62
N TYR A 122 -12.73 1.31 0.65
CA TYR A 122 -13.92 0.53 0.96
C TYR A 122 -13.62 -0.96 1.08
N CYS A 123 -12.87 -1.51 0.15
CA CYS A 123 -12.74 -2.95 -0.02
C CYS A 123 -11.28 -3.35 -0.14
N CYS A 124 -10.46 -2.85 0.78
CA CYS A 124 -9.02 -3.06 0.75
C CYS A 124 -8.67 -4.55 0.57
N ARG A 125 -9.17 -5.40 1.48
CA ARG A 125 -8.79 -6.82 1.52
C ARG A 125 -9.38 -7.57 0.33
N THR A 126 -10.64 -7.29 0.01
CA THR A 126 -11.36 -7.91 -1.11
C THR A 126 -10.76 -7.51 -2.46
N CYS A 127 -10.24 -6.29 -2.59
CA CYS A 127 -9.65 -5.75 -3.83
C CYS A 127 -8.13 -5.70 -3.81
N ALA A 128 -7.47 -6.43 -2.90
CA ALA A 128 -6.03 -6.31 -2.66
C ALA A 128 -5.21 -6.57 -3.95
N ALA A 129 -5.69 -7.46 -4.80
CA ALA A 129 -5.03 -7.78 -6.06
C ALA A 129 -5.16 -6.65 -7.10
N GLU A 130 -6.26 -5.90 -7.06
CA GLU A 130 -6.56 -4.80 -7.99
C GLU A 130 -5.98 -3.46 -7.54
N ILE A 131 -5.78 -3.28 -6.24
CA ILE A 131 -5.17 -2.08 -5.65
C ILE A 131 -3.65 -2.08 -5.91
N THR A 132 -3.02 -3.25 -5.72
CA THR A 132 -1.57 -3.43 -5.94
C THR A 132 -1.36 -4.58 -6.91
N PRO A 133 -1.61 -4.37 -8.22
CA PRO A 133 -1.25 -5.35 -9.22
C PRO A 133 0.26 -5.62 -9.14
N GLN A 134 0.63 -6.90 -9.16
CA GLN A 134 2.03 -7.31 -9.12
C GLN A 134 2.54 -7.52 -10.55
N GLY A 135 3.77 -7.09 -10.80
CA GLY A 135 4.37 -7.17 -12.13
C GLY A 135 3.85 -6.12 -13.11
N ASP A 136 4.33 -6.24 -14.34
CA ASP A 136 4.01 -5.35 -15.45
C ASP A 136 2.72 -5.75 -16.15
N CYS A 137 2.48 -7.06 -16.25
CA CYS A 137 1.22 -7.62 -16.70
C CYS A 137 0.76 -8.70 -15.72
N SER A 138 -0.52 -8.71 -15.39
CA SER A 138 -1.14 -9.76 -14.57
C SER A 138 -2.43 -10.23 -15.21
N ILE A 139 -2.67 -11.55 -15.21
CA ILE A 139 -3.88 -12.16 -15.76
C ILE A 139 -4.67 -12.84 -14.65
N TYR A 140 -5.99 -12.74 -14.74
CA TYR A 140 -6.94 -13.28 -13.77
C TYR A 140 -7.98 -14.15 -14.46
N ASN A 141 -8.37 -15.25 -13.82
CA ASN A 141 -9.44 -16.11 -14.31
C ASN A 141 -10.83 -15.64 -13.82
N ASN A 142 -11.89 -16.33 -14.25
CA ASN A 142 -13.27 -16.06 -13.82
C ASN A 142 -13.49 -16.22 -12.31
N ALA A 143 -12.67 -17.05 -11.65
CA ALA A 143 -12.66 -17.16 -10.18
C ALA A 143 -11.90 -16.01 -9.50
N ARG A 144 -11.39 -15.05 -10.29
CA ARG A 144 -10.61 -13.86 -9.85
C ARG A 144 -9.29 -14.22 -9.18
N THR A 145 -8.84 -15.44 -9.39
CA THR A 145 -7.50 -15.87 -9.00
C THR A 145 -6.53 -15.40 -10.06
N ARG A 146 -5.41 -14.82 -9.63
CA ARG A 146 -4.31 -14.48 -10.53
C ARG A 146 -3.70 -15.76 -11.07
N VAL A 147 -3.74 -15.94 -12.39
CA VAL A 147 -3.19 -17.12 -13.07
C VAL A 147 -1.76 -16.88 -13.56
N SER A 148 -1.38 -15.63 -13.79
CA SER A 148 -0.06 -15.25 -14.27
C SER A 148 0.29 -13.83 -13.83
N SER A 149 1.57 -13.61 -13.55
CA SER A 149 2.19 -12.33 -13.23
C SER A 149 3.52 -12.29 -13.99
N LEU A 150 3.62 -11.40 -14.96
CA LEU A 150 4.82 -11.23 -15.79
C LEU A 150 5.50 -9.91 -15.47
N THR A 151 6.82 -9.94 -15.44
CA THR A 151 7.68 -8.75 -15.49
C THR A 151 8.21 -8.57 -16.92
N THR A 152 8.69 -7.37 -17.23
CA THR A 152 9.21 -6.94 -18.54
C THR A 152 10.02 -8.00 -19.26
N ASN A 153 9.74 -8.19 -20.55
CA ASN A 153 10.50 -9.03 -21.48
C ASN A 153 10.62 -10.50 -21.06
N ALA A 154 9.66 -10.99 -20.28
CA ALA A 154 9.55 -12.40 -20.00
C ALA A 154 9.32 -13.18 -21.31
N ALA A 155 10.00 -14.34 -21.42
CA ALA A 155 9.66 -15.34 -22.43
C ALA A 155 8.16 -15.70 -22.32
N ILE A 156 7.60 -16.25 -23.40
CA ILE A 156 6.21 -16.72 -23.41
C ILE A 156 5.96 -17.59 -22.17
N GLN A 157 4.99 -17.20 -21.35
CA GLN A 157 4.57 -18.00 -20.21
C GLN A 157 3.36 -18.85 -20.61
N THR A 158 3.39 -20.11 -20.20
CA THR A 158 2.24 -21.01 -20.35
C THR A 158 1.21 -20.75 -19.27
N ILE A 159 -0.05 -20.67 -19.68
CA ILE A 159 -1.22 -20.65 -18.81
C ILE A 159 -1.71 -22.10 -18.68
N ALA A 160 -1.88 -22.57 -17.45
CA ALA A 160 -2.40 -23.92 -17.21
C ALA A 160 -3.80 -24.09 -17.80
N THR A 161 -4.04 -25.22 -18.46
CA THR A 161 -5.35 -25.58 -19.02
C THR A 161 -6.44 -25.60 -17.94
N GLY A 162 -7.68 -25.34 -18.35
CA GLY A 162 -8.82 -25.25 -17.44
C GLY A 162 -9.03 -23.87 -16.79
N ASN A 163 -8.10 -22.92 -16.98
CA ASN A 163 -8.34 -21.53 -16.61
C ASN A 163 -9.13 -20.80 -17.71
N THR A 164 -10.30 -20.28 -17.36
CA THR A 164 -10.99 -19.31 -18.22
C THR A 164 -10.56 -17.90 -17.84
N LEU A 165 -9.80 -17.25 -18.71
CA LEU A 165 -9.30 -15.90 -18.49
C LEU A 165 -10.45 -14.90 -18.56
N PHE A 166 -10.40 -13.94 -17.65
CA PHE A 166 -11.46 -12.95 -17.48
C PHE A 166 -10.96 -11.54 -17.75
N ARG A 167 -9.85 -11.17 -17.10
CA ARG A 167 -9.31 -9.81 -17.14
C ARG A 167 -7.79 -9.82 -17.04
N ALA A 168 -7.20 -8.74 -17.51
CA ALA A 168 -5.78 -8.47 -17.35
C ALA A 168 -5.53 -7.06 -16.82
N PHE A 169 -4.50 -6.92 -15.99
CA PHE A 169 -3.86 -5.64 -15.71
C PHE A 169 -2.60 -5.55 -16.56
N VAL A 170 -2.37 -4.39 -17.17
CA VAL A 170 -1.19 -4.10 -17.98
C VAL A 170 -0.74 -2.70 -17.60
N ARG A 171 0.48 -2.56 -17.06
CA ARG A 171 1.04 -1.25 -16.66
C ARG A 171 1.10 -0.31 -17.87
N THR A 172 0.79 0.97 -17.67
CA THR A 172 0.92 1.98 -18.74
C THR A 172 2.30 1.92 -19.39
N GLY A 173 2.32 1.84 -20.73
CA GLY A 173 3.54 1.64 -21.52
C GLY A 173 3.83 0.19 -21.88
N CYS A 174 3.28 -0.79 -21.15
CA CYS A 174 3.38 -2.20 -21.49
C CYS A 174 2.30 -2.65 -22.48
N SER A 175 2.46 -3.84 -23.05
CA SER A 175 1.47 -4.55 -23.84
C SER A 175 1.46 -6.02 -23.45
N LEU A 176 0.27 -6.61 -23.42
CA LEU A 176 0.04 -8.02 -23.14
C LEU A 176 -0.54 -8.68 -24.39
N ARG A 177 0.06 -9.77 -24.84
CA ARG A 177 -0.42 -10.55 -25.98
C ARG A 177 -0.80 -11.94 -25.51
N LEU A 178 -2.00 -12.38 -25.89
CA LEU A 178 -2.56 -13.69 -25.56
C LEU A 178 -2.58 -14.59 -26.80
N PHE A 179 -2.23 -15.86 -26.65
CA PHE A 179 -2.08 -16.81 -27.74
C PHE A 179 -2.83 -18.12 -27.46
N ALA A 180 -3.24 -18.82 -28.52
CA ALA A 180 -3.94 -20.10 -28.40
C ALA A 180 -3.01 -21.23 -27.95
N GLU A 181 -1.72 -21.13 -28.26
CA GLU A 181 -0.70 -22.16 -28.02
C GLU A 181 0.08 -21.91 -26.71
N SER A 182 0.47 -22.99 -26.02
CA SER A 182 1.08 -22.95 -24.67
C SER A 182 2.58 -22.67 -24.65
N THR A 183 3.34 -23.16 -25.63
CA THR A 183 4.79 -23.01 -25.75
C THR A 183 5.16 -22.96 -27.24
N ALA A 184 6.15 -22.12 -27.58
CA ALA A 184 6.62 -21.89 -28.95
C ALA A 184 5.62 -21.16 -29.87
N VAL A 185 5.07 -20.04 -29.41
CA VAL A 185 4.38 -19.08 -30.30
C VAL A 185 5.38 -18.64 -31.38
N PRO A 186 5.18 -18.99 -32.65
CA PRO A 186 6.04 -18.51 -33.72
C PRO A 186 6.07 -16.98 -33.71
N ALA A 187 7.17 -16.35 -34.11
CA ALA A 187 7.24 -14.87 -34.17
C ALA A 187 6.10 -14.26 -35.04
N THR A 188 5.54 -15.06 -35.94
CA THR A 188 4.43 -14.74 -36.85
C THR A 188 3.04 -15.04 -36.29
N ALA A 189 2.92 -15.62 -35.10
CA ALA A 189 1.61 -15.99 -34.57
C ALA A 189 0.77 -14.74 -34.30
N THR A 190 -0.48 -14.80 -34.75
CA THR A 190 -1.44 -13.74 -34.50
C THR A 190 -1.99 -13.89 -33.07
N PRO A 191 -1.86 -12.88 -32.20
CA PRO A 191 -2.42 -12.97 -30.87
C PRO A 191 -3.94 -12.99 -30.93
N LEU A 192 -4.57 -13.84 -30.09
CA LEU A 192 -6.02 -13.85 -29.88
C LEU A 192 -6.53 -12.49 -29.40
N GLN A 193 -5.72 -11.82 -28.59
CA GLN A 193 -5.98 -10.45 -28.14
C GLN A 193 -4.66 -9.77 -27.78
N THR A 194 -4.57 -8.49 -28.07
CA THR A 194 -3.56 -7.59 -27.54
C THR A 194 -4.23 -6.61 -26.60
N VAL A 195 -3.68 -6.46 -25.39
CA VAL A 195 -4.14 -5.54 -24.36
C VAL A 195 -3.04 -4.53 -24.10
N THR A 196 -3.32 -3.24 -24.36
CA THR A 196 -2.34 -2.16 -24.19
C THR A 196 -2.42 -1.58 -22.79
N GLY A 197 -1.29 -1.19 -22.21
CA GLY A 197 -1.18 -0.69 -20.85
C GLY A 197 -2.14 0.45 -20.49
N SER A 198 -2.74 0.33 -19.30
CA SER A 198 -3.65 1.31 -18.71
C SER A 198 -3.49 1.34 -17.18
N GLN A 199 -4.02 2.37 -16.52
CA GLN A 199 -4.12 2.37 -15.05
C GLN A 199 -5.20 1.41 -14.53
N MET A 200 -5.94 0.76 -15.42
CA MET A 200 -7.12 -0.04 -15.10
C MET A 200 -7.04 -1.45 -15.68
N PHE A 201 -7.76 -2.36 -15.04
CA PHE A 201 -7.98 -3.71 -15.56
C PHE A 201 -8.80 -3.65 -16.84
N GLN A 202 -8.45 -4.50 -17.78
CA GLN A 202 -9.11 -4.62 -19.08
C GLN A 202 -9.73 -6.00 -19.24
N ASN A 203 -10.85 -6.03 -19.96
CA ASN A 203 -11.57 -7.27 -20.23
C ASN A 203 -10.82 -8.12 -21.24
N ILE A 204 -10.77 -9.43 -20.98
CA ILE A 204 -10.37 -10.41 -21.97
C ILE A 204 -11.60 -10.80 -22.79
N THR A 205 -11.46 -10.84 -24.12
CA THR A 205 -12.55 -11.22 -25.02
C THR A 205 -12.87 -12.70 -24.85
N THR A 206 -14.08 -13.12 -25.23
CA THR A 206 -14.48 -14.53 -25.18
C THR A 206 -13.53 -15.43 -25.97
N ALA A 207 -12.98 -14.96 -27.09
CA ALA A 207 -12.01 -15.70 -27.88
C ALA A 207 -10.66 -15.87 -27.14
N ALA A 208 -10.18 -14.82 -26.47
CA ALA A 208 -8.93 -14.88 -25.73
C ALA A 208 -9.08 -15.50 -24.32
N ALA A 209 -10.30 -15.78 -23.87
CA ALA A 209 -10.58 -16.39 -22.58
C ALA A 209 -10.00 -17.81 -22.43
N VAL A 210 -9.67 -18.47 -23.54
CA VAL A 210 -9.08 -19.82 -23.59
C VAL A 210 -7.59 -19.81 -23.96
N ALA A 211 -6.93 -18.65 -23.89
CA ALA A 211 -5.52 -18.55 -24.23
C ALA A 211 -4.64 -19.44 -23.34
N LEU A 212 -3.68 -20.11 -23.97
CA LEU A 212 -2.71 -20.99 -23.31
C LEU A 212 -1.31 -20.36 -23.22
N GLY A 213 -1.05 -19.31 -24.00
CA GLY A 213 0.23 -18.59 -24.00
C GLY A 213 0.05 -17.11 -23.76
N VAL A 214 0.99 -16.51 -23.05
CA VAL A 214 1.00 -15.06 -22.77
C VAL A 214 2.41 -14.47 -22.90
N VAL A 215 2.49 -13.26 -23.46
CA VAL A 215 3.71 -12.44 -23.49
C VAL A 215 3.40 -11.04 -22.97
N CYS A 216 4.25 -10.52 -22.09
CA CYS A 216 4.23 -9.15 -21.62
C CYS A 216 5.46 -8.40 -22.15
N SER A 217 5.26 -7.32 -22.88
CA SER A 217 6.32 -6.50 -23.46
C SER A 217 6.18 -5.06 -22.97
N CYS A 218 7.22 -4.48 -22.42
CA CYS A 218 7.27 -3.05 -22.10
C CYS A 218 8.54 -2.43 -22.69
N PRO A 219 8.53 -1.11 -22.94
CA PRO A 219 9.72 -0.37 -23.36
C PRO A 219 10.85 -0.42 -22.33
#